data_AF-A0A1I2AKI8-F1
#
_entry.id   AF-A0A1I2AKI8-F1
#
_cell.length_a   1.000
_cell.length_b   1.000
_cell.length_c   1.000
_cell.angle_alpha   90.00
_cell.angle_beta   90.00
_cell.angle_gamma   90.00
#
_symmetry.space_group_name_H-M   'P 1'
#
loop_
_entity.id
_entity.type
_entity.pdbx_description
1 polymer ?
#
loop_
_entity_poly.entity_id
_entity_poly.type
_entity_poly.pdbx_seq_one_letter_code
_entity_poly.pdbx_strand_id
1 'polypeptide(L)'
;MVRTVSRQAAALTKARERRRALDAARDEQDRRVEEATAEALVALEARREAEQGLQAATATLAETLRALLAEDVSAERAAALLELDTAEIRRLTKTADRPSPAAAKPVATGSS
;
A
#
# COMPACT_ATOMS: atom_id res chain seq x y z
N MET A 1 -30.50 58.49 -5.60
CA MET A 1 -29.41 57.70 -6.24
C MET A 1 -28.21 57.48 -5.34
N VAL A 2 -27.70 58.47 -4.59
CA VAL A 2 -26.53 58.27 -3.70
C VAL A 2 -26.73 57.16 -2.64
N ARG A 3 -27.93 57.08 -2.03
CA ARG A 3 -28.28 56.03 -1.04
C ARG A 3 -28.34 54.61 -1.62
N THR A 4 -28.64 54.45 -2.90
CA THR A 4 -28.65 53.12 -3.55
C THR A 4 -27.24 52.69 -3.96
N VAL A 5 -26.41 53.62 -4.43
CA VAL A 5 -24.98 53.37 -4.70
C VAL A 5 -24.23 52.97 -3.44
N SER A 6 -24.50 53.61 -2.29
CA SER A 6 -23.87 53.24 -1.01
C SER A 6 -24.30 51.87 -0.49
N ARG A 7 -25.57 51.49 -0.66
CA ARG A 7 -26.07 50.13 -0.33
C ARG A 7 -25.44 49.06 -1.22
N GLN A 8 -25.29 49.35 -2.51
CA GLN A 8 -24.65 48.43 -3.45
C GLN A 8 -23.17 48.25 -3.14
N ALA A 9 -22.45 49.33 -2.81
CA ALA A 9 -21.05 49.26 -2.37
C ALA A 9 -20.89 48.41 -1.10
N ALA A 10 -21.75 48.61 -0.09
CA ALA A 10 -21.74 47.80 1.13
C ALA A 10 -22.05 46.32 0.85
N ALA A 11 -23.02 46.03 -0.02
CA ALA A 11 -23.34 44.67 -0.44
C ALA A 11 -22.17 43.99 -1.16
N LEU A 12 -21.46 44.72 -2.03
CA LEU A 12 -20.26 44.22 -2.71
C LEU A 12 -19.11 43.93 -1.75
N THR A 13 -18.87 44.80 -0.76
CA THR A 13 -17.86 44.55 0.28
C THR A 13 -18.17 43.27 1.05
N LYS A 14 -19.42 43.11 1.52
CA LYS A 14 -19.86 41.90 2.23
C LYS A 14 -19.76 40.64 1.37
N ALA A 15 -20.08 40.75 0.08
CA ALA A 15 -19.93 39.64 -0.86
C ALA A 15 -18.46 39.22 -1.02
N ARG A 16 -17.53 40.19 -1.12
CA ARG A 16 -16.08 39.94 -1.19
C ARG A 16 -15.54 39.30 0.09
N GLU A 17 -15.97 39.78 1.25
CA GLU A 17 -15.57 39.20 2.55
C GLU A 17 -16.01 37.73 2.66
N ARG A 18 -17.26 37.43 2.31
CA ARG A 18 -17.77 36.05 2.29
C ARG A 18 -16.99 35.17 1.33
N ARG A 19 -16.66 35.69 0.14
CA ARG A 19 -15.87 34.94 -0.84
C ARG A 19 -14.48 34.60 -0.29
N ARG A 20 -13.77 35.58 0.28
CA ARG A 20 -12.47 35.36 0.91
C ARG A 20 -12.53 34.35 2.05
N ALA A 21 -13.57 34.39 2.87
CA ALA A 21 -13.74 33.42 3.96
C ALA A 21 -13.96 31.99 3.43
N LEU A 22 -14.74 31.83 2.36
CA LEU A 22 -14.94 30.53 1.71
C LEU A 22 -13.66 30.02 1.04
N ASP A 23 -12.92 30.89 0.39
CA ASP A 23 -11.67 30.54 -0.28
C ASP A 23 -10.62 30.12 0.77
N ALA A 24 -10.47 30.87 1.87
CA ALA A 24 -9.58 30.48 2.98
C ALA A 24 -9.97 29.13 3.60
N ALA A 25 -11.27 28.84 3.72
CA ALA A 25 -11.73 27.55 4.24
C ALA A 25 -11.42 26.38 3.28
N ARG A 26 -11.48 26.62 1.96
CA ARG A 26 -11.07 25.65 0.95
C ARG A 26 -9.57 25.41 0.99
N ASP A 27 -8.77 26.46 1.02
CA ASP A 27 -7.31 26.34 1.08
C ASP A 27 -6.83 25.56 2.32
N GLU A 28 -7.50 25.74 3.46
CA GLU A 28 -7.22 24.96 4.69
C GLU A 28 -7.69 23.51 4.57
N GLN A 29 -8.80 23.24 3.89
CA GLN A 29 -9.21 21.86 3.62
C GLN A 29 -8.23 21.18 2.67
N ASP A 30 -7.86 21.85 1.58
CA ASP A 30 -6.96 21.32 0.56
C ASP A 30 -5.60 21.01 1.17
N ARG A 31 -5.03 21.90 2.00
CA ARG A 31 -3.78 21.61 2.74
C ARG A 31 -3.87 20.34 3.59
N ARG A 32 -4.95 20.17 4.37
CA ARG A 32 -5.13 18.97 5.20
C ARG A 32 -5.30 17.70 4.36
N VAL A 33 -5.95 17.80 3.20
CA VAL A 33 -6.09 16.69 2.25
C VAL A 33 -4.75 16.34 1.63
N GLU A 34 -3.96 17.33 1.20
CA GLU A 34 -2.64 17.14 0.62
C GLU A 34 -1.68 16.47 1.61
N GLU A 35 -1.64 16.95 2.86
CA GLU A 35 -0.82 16.35 3.93
C GLU A 35 -1.22 14.89 4.20
N ALA A 36 -2.51 14.63 4.42
CA ALA A 36 -3.00 13.27 4.66
C ALA A 36 -2.76 12.35 3.44
N THR A 37 -2.84 12.88 2.23
CA THR A 37 -2.56 12.13 1.00
C THR A 37 -1.07 11.80 0.91
N ALA A 38 -0.18 12.74 1.20
CA ALA A 38 1.26 12.51 1.21
C ALA A 38 1.64 11.41 2.22
N GLU A 39 1.11 11.49 3.44
CA GLU A 39 1.31 10.45 4.47
C GLU A 39 0.80 9.08 4.02
N ALA A 40 -0.39 9.03 3.41
CA ALA A 40 -0.96 7.79 2.90
C ALA A 40 -0.11 7.19 1.76
N LEU A 41 0.43 8.01 0.87
CA LEU A 41 1.30 7.54 -0.22
C LEU A 41 2.58 6.91 0.33
N VAL A 42 3.23 7.55 1.30
CA VAL A 42 4.41 6.99 1.97
C VAL A 42 4.07 5.66 2.68
N ALA A 43 2.96 5.61 3.39
CA ALA A 43 2.51 4.38 4.06
C ALA A 43 2.21 3.25 3.07
N LEU A 44 1.66 3.56 1.89
CA LEU A 44 1.40 2.59 0.83
C LEU A 44 2.69 2.03 0.22
N GLU A 45 3.72 2.86 0.04
CA GLU A 45 5.04 2.41 -0.40
C GLU A 45 5.70 1.49 0.62
N ALA A 46 5.76 1.93 1.88
CA ALA A 46 6.30 1.11 2.97
C ALA A 46 5.56 -0.23 3.12
N ARG A 47 4.23 -0.23 2.94
CA ARG A 47 3.43 -1.46 2.94
C ARG A 47 3.81 -2.39 1.79
N ARG A 48 3.99 -1.86 0.57
CA ARG A 48 4.42 -2.67 -0.59
C ARG A 48 5.80 -3.28 -0.39
N GLU A 49 6.73 -2.52 0.16
CA GLU A 49 8.08 -3.02 0.49
C GLU A 49 8.02 -4.13 1.55
N ALA A 50 7.22 -3.94 2.60
CA ALA A 50 7.01 -4.97 3.62
C ALA A 50 6.36 -6.24 3.06
N GLU A 51 5.37 -6.10 2.16
CA GLU A 51 4.74 -7.23 1.46
C GLU A 51 5.75 -8.00 0.60
N GLN A 52 6.63 -7.30 -0.12
CA GLN A 52 7.70 -7.93 -0.91
C GLN A 52 8.73 -8.64 -0.01
N GLY A 53 9.14 -8.00 1.09
CA GLY A 53 10.04 -8.60 2.07
C GLY A 53 9.45 -9.86 2.69
N LEU A 54 8.15 -9.84 3.04
CA LEU A 54 7.44 -11.01 3.54
C LEU A 54 7.40 -12.13 2.51
N GLN A 55 7.13 -11.83 1.24
CA GLN A 55 7.12 -12.82 0.16
C GLN A 55 8.51 -13.46 -0.01
N ALA A 56 9.58 -12.67 -0.01
CA ALA A 56 10.95 -13.16 -0.12
C ALA A 56 11.32 -14.06 1.07
N ALA A 57 11.06 -13.61 2.30
CA ALA A 57 11.31 -14.39 3.51
C ALA A 57 10.53 -15.71 3.52
N THR A 58 9.27 -15.68 3.06
CA THR A 58 8.42 -16.87 2.95
C THR A 58 8.97 -17.86 1.91
N ALA A 59 9.49 -17.36 0.78
CA ALA A 59 10.12 -18.21 -0.24
C ALA A 59 11.39 -18.90 0.30
N THR A 60 12.27 -18.14 0.95
CA THR A 60 13.48 -18.69 1.60
C THR A 60 13.14 -19.72 2.68
N LEU A 61 12.11 -19.46 3.48
CA LEU A 61 11.62 -20.41 4.47
C LEU A 61 11.15 -21.70 3.80
N ALA A 62 10.35 -21.61 2.73
CA ALA A 62 9.85 -22.79 2.03
C ALA A 62 10.95 -23.60 1.31
N GLU A 63 12.01 -22.95 0.82
CA GLU A 63 13.21 -23.62 0.30
C GLU A 63 13.95 -24.36 1.40
N THR A 64 14.17 -23.71 2.55
CA THR A 64 14.83 -24.32 3.71
C THR A 64 14.04 -25.52 4.25
N LEU A 65 12.71 -25.40 4.30
CA LEU A 65 11.83 -26.51 4.67
C LEU A 65 11.96 -27.68 3.71
N ARG A 66 11.99 -27.44 2.39
CA ARG A 66 12.21 -28.50 1.39
C ARG A 66 13.56 -29.18 1.57
N ALA A 67 14.62 -28.43 1.89
CA ALA A 67 15.92 -28.99 2.19
C ALA A 67 15.89 -29.89 3.44
N LEU A 68 15.22 -29.47 4.52
CA LEU A 68 15.06 -30.32 5.72
C LEU A 68 14.32 -31.62 5.41
N LEU A 69 13.23 -31.56 4.64
CA LEU A 69 12.47 -32.76 4.27
C LEU A 69 13.28 -33.70 3.36
N ALA A 70 14.21 -33.18 2.55
CA ALA A 70 15.12 -33.98 1.73
C ALA A 70 16.19 -34.71 2.56
N GLU A 71 16.50 -34.22 3.76
CA GLU A 71 17.39 -34.86 4.75
C GLU A 71 16.64 -35.85 5.66
N ASP A 72 15.53 -36.43 5.18
CA ASP A 72 14.66 -37.37 5.91
C ASP A 72 14.07 -36.85 7.23
N VAL A 73 14.05 -35.52 7.45
CA VAL A 73 13.34 -34.93 8.59
C VAL A 73 11.85 -34.95 8.30
N SER A 74 11.04 -35.61 9.14
CA SER A 74 9.59 -35.61 8.97
C SER A 74 8.98 -34.21 9.15
N ALA A 75 7.82 -33.97 8.54
CA ALA A 75 7.11 -32.69 8.68
C ALA A 75 6.76 -32.38 10.13
N GLU A 76 6.41 -33.39 10.93
CA GLU A 76 6.11 -33.25 12.37
C GLU A 76 7.37 -32.87 13.17
N ARG A 77 8.53 -33.44 12.82
CA ARG A 77 9.81 -33.10 13.46
C ARG A 77 10.26 -31.70 13.07
N ALA A 78 10.13 -31.31 11.80
CA ALA A 78 10.42 -29.96 11.35
C ALA A 78 9.51 -28.92 12.02
N ALA A 79 8.22 -29.22 12.15
CA ALA A 79 7.25 -28.40 12.89
C ALA A 79 7.69 -28.17 14.33
N ALA A 80 8.10 -29.24 15.04
CA ALA A 80 8.59 -29.13 16.41
C ALA A 80 9.89 -28.32 16.52
N LEU A 81 10.84 -28.49 15.59
CA LEU A 81 12.12 -27.78 15.59
C LEU A 81 11.98 -26.28 15.30
N LEU A 82 10.99 -25.91 14.49
CA LEU A 82 10.76 -24.53 14.06
C LEU A 82 9.63 -23.85 14.83
N GLU A 83 9.05 -24.53 15.81
CA GLU A 83 7.90 -24.07 16.59
C GLU A 83 6.71 -23.64 15.72
N LEU A 84 6.46 -24.41 14.65
CA LEU A 84 5.37 -24.20 13.70
C LEU A 84 4.33 -25.31 13.79
N ASP A 85 3.12 -25.03 13.29
CA ASP A 85 2.11 -26.07 13.06
C ASP A 85 2.54 -26.98 11.89
N THR A 86 2.31 -28.29 12.00
CA THR A 86 2.54 -29.22 10.89
C THR A 86 1.71 -28.86 9.65
N ALA A 87 0.51 -28.31 9.82
CA ALA A 87 -0.30 -27.79 8.72
C ALA A 87 0.38 -26.60 8.03
N GLU A 88 1.09 -25.76 8.78
CA GLU A 88 1.87 -24.64 8.26
C GLU A 88 3.04 -25.13 7.42
N ILE A 89 3.79 -26.12 7.90
CA ILE A 89 4.89 -26.77 7.16
C ILE A 89 4.39 -27.30 5.81
N ARG A 90 3.24 -28.01 5.81
CA ARG A 90 2.62 -28.55 4.58
C ARG A 90 2.14 -27.45 3.63
N ARG A 91 1.62 -26.33 4.16
CA ARG A 91 1.20 -25.19 3.35
C ARG A 91 2.40 -24.53 2.68
N LEU A 92 3.44 -24.19 3.44
CA LEU A 92 4.62 -23.48 2.94
C LEU A 92 5.36 -24.27 1.86
N THR A 93 5.55 -25.58 2.09
CA THR A 93 6.19 -26.47 1.11
C THR A 93 5.36 -26.62 -0.17
N LYS A 94 4.04 -26.80 -0.06
CA LYS A 94 3.15 -26.90 -1.23
C LYS A 94 3.03 -25.61 -2.04
N THR A 95 3.07 -24.46 -1.38
CA THR A 95 2.90 -23.16 -2.05
C THR A 95 4.13 -22.80 -2.88
N ALA A 96 5.32 -23.24 -2.44
CA ALA A 96 6.57 -23.01 -3.15
C ALA A 96 6.79 -23.91 -4.38
N ASP A 97 6.08 -25.04 -4.48
CA ASP A 97 6.04 -25.87 -5.69
C ASP A 97 5.20 -25.25 -6.82
N ARG A 98 4.38 -24.26 -6.52
CA ARG A 98 3.62 -23.54 -7.55
C ARG A 98 4.54 -22.49 -8.17
N PRO A 99 4.79 -22.53 -9.50
CA PRO A 99 5.66 -21.55 -10.15
C PRO A 99 5.10 -20.14 -9.91
N SER A 100 5.95 -19.26 -9.39
CA SER A 100 5.59 -17.87 -9.11
C SER A 100 5.25 -17.15 -10.42
N PRO A 101 4.07 -16.50 -10.54
CA PRO A 101 3.71 -15.72 -11.72
C PRO A 101 4.62 -14.50 -11.94
N ALA A 102 5.41 -14.11 -10.93
CA ALA A 102 6.37 -13.00 -11.03
C ALA A 102 7.64 -13.36 -11.84
N ALA A 103 7.88 -14.64 -12.12
CA ALA A 103 9.03 -15.09 -12.94
C ALA A 103 8.75 -15.05 -14.46
N ALA A 104 7.52 -14.75 -14.88
CA ALA A 104 7.18 -14.58 -16.28
C ALA A 104 7.76 -13.25 -16.79
N LYS A 105 9.00 -13.30 -17.27
CA LYS A 105 9.61 -12.19 -18.03
C LYS A 105 8.65 -11.76 -19.15
N PRO A 106 8.48 -10.45 -19.41
CA PRO A 106 7.70 -10.02 -20.56
C PRO A 106 8.41 -10.51 -21.82
N VAL A 107 7.71 -11.34 -22.60
CA VAL A 107 8.09 -11.64 -23.97
C VAL A 107 8.05 -10.32 -24.72
N ALA A 108 9.23 -9.82 -25.11
CA ALA A 108 9.34 -8.73 -26.05
C ALA A 108 8.78 -9.21 -27.40
N THR A 109 7.55 -8.82 -27.72
CA THR A 109 7.04 -8.89 -29.08
C THR A 109 7.70 -7.78 -29.89
N GLY A 110 8.85 -8.09 -30.48
CA GLY A 110 9.36 -7.36 -31.64
C GLY A 110 8.73 -7.92 -32.92
N SER A 111 8.18 -7.02 -33.75
CA SER A 111 7.88 -7.13 -35.20
C SER A 111 6.81 -6.06 -35.50
N SER A 112 6.87 -5.19 -36.50
CA SER A 112 7.79 -4.88 -37.60
C SER A 112 7.54 -3.44 -38.01
#